data_AF-A0A0X3P5Q3-F1
#
_entry.id   AF-A0A0X3P5Q3-F1
#
_cell.length_a   1.000
_cell.length_b   1.000
_cell.length_c   1.000
_cell.angle_alpha   90.00
_cell.angle_beta   90.00
_cell.angle_gamma   90.00
#
_symmetry.space_group_name_H-M   'P 1'
#
loop_
_entity.id
_entity.type
_entity.pdbx_description
1 polymer ?
#
loop_
_entity_poly.entity_id
_entity_poly.type
_entity_poly.pdbx_seq_one_letter_code
_entity_poly.pdbx_strand_id
1 'polypeptide(L)'
;MACSPNVTVYTGQRPFAASTSSTTDTVTISVGDVDAIVDAFNSLLKHYGFEVHPFLVGWYNELCSPRLQLSGCPSDQLALCIISTPDMFERNFLPHIFESLSSAPNLTAAYEQFDWPKQFSPQDHLDRSVYLRITHAVRVFSDRLDECHHLQGIIEQIKEC
;
A
#
# COMPACT_ATOMS: atom_id res chain seq x y z
N MET A 1 -46.06 4.07 -27.12
CA MET A 1 -45.62 2.68 -26.90
C MET A 1 -44.09 2.72 -26.92
N ALA A 2 -43.43 2.83 -25.76
CA ALA A 2 -42.99 1.73 -24.88
C ALA A 2 -41.82 0.94 -25.53
N CYS A 3 -40.60 0.82 -25.01
CA CYS A 3 -40.00 1.05 -23.69
C CYS A 3 -38.48 1.35 -23.86
N SER A 4 -37.92 2.22 -23.00
CA SER A 4 -36.47 2.29 -22.75
C SER A 4 -36.15 1.54 -21.45
N PRO A 5 -35.01 0.84 -21.33
CA PRO A 5 -34.69 0.12 -20.11
C PRO A 5 -34.20 1.10 -19.03
N ASN A 6 -34.90 1.09 -17.89
CA ASN A 6 -34.46 1.71 -16.65
C ASN A 6 -33.19 1.00 -16.16
N VAL A 7 -32.12 1.77 -15.92
CA VAL A 7 -31.02 1.35 -15.05
C VAL A 7 -31.06 2.25 -13.82
N THR A 8 -31.45 1.65 -12.71
CA THR A 8 -31.48 2.26 -11.38
C THR A 8 -30.03 2.43 -10.91
N VAL A 9 -29.55 3.68 -10.89
CA VAL A 9 -28.30 4.04 -10.23
C VAL A 9 -28.60 4.17 -8.73
N TYR A 10 -28.02 3.30 -7.91
CA TYR A 10 -28.04 3.48 -6.46
C TYR A 10 -27.14 4.66 -6.09
N THR A 11 -27.75 5.82 -5.90
CA THR A 11 -27.12 7.02 -5.33
C THR A 11 -26.89 6.78 -3.84
N GLY A 12 -25.75 6.17 -3.50
CA GLY A 12 -25.27 6.10 -2.13
C GLY A 12 -24.52 7.38 -1.73
N GLN A 13 -25.17 8.54 -1.80
CA GLN A 13 -24.65 9.74 -1.12
C GLN A 13 -24.83 9.55 0.39
N ARG A 14 -23.74 9.25 1.11
CA ARG A 14 -23.65 9.69 2.50
C ARG A 14 -23.13 11.12 2.51
N PRO A 15 -23.82 12.06 3.16
CA PRO A 15 -23.31 13.42 3.31
C PRO A 15 -22.03 13.36 4.14
N PHE A 16 -20.92 13.85 3.55
CA PHE A 16 -19.72 14.20 4.31
C PHE A 16 -20.15 15.27 5.30
N ALA A 17 -20.27 14.89 6.58
CA ALA A 17 -20.46 15.85 7.64
C ALA A 17 -19.26 16.79 7.62
N ALA A 18 -19.54 18.08 7.50
CA ALA A 18 -18.56 19.15 7.67
C ALA A 18 -17.96 19.01 9.09
N SER A 19 -16.80 18.36 9.17
CA SER A 19 -15.98 18.37 10.38
C SER A 19 -15.01 19.53 10.26
N THR A 20 -15.13 20.38 11.26
CA THR A 20 -14.45 21.65 11.48
C THR A 20 -12.94 21.53 11.35
N SER A 21 -12.36 22.44 10.55
CA SER A 21 -10.98 22.93 10.59
C SER A 21 -10.02 22.16 11.50
N SER A 22 -9.37 21.12 10.97
CA SER A 22 -8.05 20.74 11.45
C SER A 22 -7.04 21.68 10.80
N THR A 23 -6.37 22.48 11.60
CA THR A 23 -5.15 23.17 11.17
C THR A 23 -4.14 22.07 10.86
N THR A 24 -4.00 21.71 9.59
CA THR A 24 -2.95 20.80 9.12
C THR A 24 -1.62 21.51 9.27
N ASP A 25 -0.96 21.32 10.41
CA ASP A 25 0.44 21.67 10.57
C ASP A 25 1.22 20.92 9.48
N THR A 26 1.87 21.69 8.60
CA THR A 26 2.62 21.16 7.46
C THR A 26 3.88 20.51 8.01
N VAL A 27 3.85 19.18 8.15
CA VAL A 27 5.04 18.41 8.55
C VAL A 27 6.06 18.49 7.41
N THR A 28 7.16 19.19 7.66
CA THR A 28 8.27 19.29 6.70
C THR A 28 9.20 18.09 6.90
N ILE A 29 9.21 17.16 5.94
CA ILE A 29 10.12 16.00 5.95
C ILE A 29 11.49 16.46 5.43
N SER A 30 12.55 16.27 6.23
CA SER A 30 13.92 16.58 5.79
C SER A 30 14.50 15.46 4.92
N VAL A 31 15.59 15.73 4.19
CA VAL A 31 16.29 14.69 3.41
C VAL A 31 16.77 13.54 4.32
N GLY A 32 17.22 13.85 5.54
CA GLY A 32 17.63 12.84 6.50
C GLY A 32 16.48 11.95 6.98
N ASP A 33 15.25 12.49 7.04
CA ASP A 33 14.06 11.70 7.35
C ASP A 33 13.71 10.77 6.20
N VAL A 34 13.84 11.23 4.94
CA VAL A 34 13.63 10.38 3.75
C VAL A 34 14.62 9.20 3.76
N ASP A 35 15.90 9.46 4.00
CA ASP A 35 16.93 8.42 4.08
C ASP A 35 16.62 7.42 5.21
N ALA A 36 16.21 7.91 6.39
CA ALA A 36 15.83 7.05 7.51
C ALA A 36 14.60 6.17 7.20
N ILE A 37 13.59 6.71 6.51
CA ILE A 37 12.42 5.95 6.06
C ILE A 37 12.84 4.85 5.07
N VAL A 38 13.64 5.21 4.07
CA VAL A 38 14.13 4.27 3.04
C VAL A 38 14.97 3.16 3.68
N ASP A 39 15.87 3.51 4.60
CA ASP A 39 16.69 2.54 5.33
C ASP A 39 15.84 1.63 6.22
N ALA A 40 14.80 2.16 6.87
CA ALA A 40 13.88 1.36 7.65
C ALA A 40 13.14 0.34 6.78
N PHE A 41 12.60 0.74 5.63
CA PHE A 41 11.95 -0.19 4.70
C PHE A 41 12.93 -1.18 4.08
N ASN A 42 14.13 -0.74 3.68
CA ASN A 42 15.17 -1.63 3.17
C ASN A 42 15.59 -2.68 4.21
N SER A 43 15.69 -2.32 5.49
CA SER A 43 15.99 -3.28 6.57
C SER A 43 14.93 -4.38 6.69
N LEU A 44 13.67 -4.08 6.34
CA LEU A 44 12.55 -5.01 6.41
C LEU A 44 12.36 -5.84 5.13
N LEU A 45 12.73 -5.28 3.97
CA LEU A 45 12.34 -5.82 2.66
C LEU A 45 13.51 -6.37 1.83
N LYS A 46 14.73 -5.84 1.99
CA LYS A 46 15.88 -6.19 1.14
C LYS A 46 16.26 -7.67 1.23
N HIS A 47 16.19 -8.25 2.43
CA HIS A 47 16.47 -9.68 2.62
C HIS A 47 15.46 -10.60 1.91
N TYR A 48 14.28 -10.08 1.58
CA TYR A 48 13.24 -10.78 0.83
C TYR A 48 13.29 -10.49 -0.67
N GLY A 49 14.34 -9.84 -1.17
CA GLY A 49 14.54 -9.57 -2.59
C GLY A 49 13.77 -8.36 -3.11
N PHE A 50 13.54 -7.35 -2.28
CA PHE A 50 12.93 -6.09 -2.73
C PHE A 50 13.91 -4.92 -2.63
N GLU A 51 13.71 -3.93 -3.49
CA GLU A 51 14.39 -2.64 -3.48
C GLU A 51 13.38 -1.52 -3.26
N VAL A 52 13.78 -0.47 -2.53
CA VAL A 52 12.91 0.64 -2.15
C VAL A 52 13.56 1.96 -2.59
N HIS A 53 12.81 2.76 -3.35
CA HIS A 53 13.27 4.02 -3.91
C HIS A 53 12.27 5.15 -3.63
N PRO A 54 12.70 6.27 -3.03
CA PRO A 54 11.82 7.41 -2.79
C PRO A 54 11.60 8.23 -4.07
N PHE A 55 10.42 8.80 -4.22
CA PHE A 55 10.12 9.81 -5.24
C PHE A 55 9.03 10.77 -4.74
N LEU A 56 8.96 11.96 -5.34
CA LEU A 56 7.84 12.87 -5.11
C LEU A 56 6.69 12.57 -6.05
N VAL A 57 5.46 12.58 -5.55
CA VAL A 57 4.25 12.39 -6.37
C VAL A 57 4.20 13.35 -7.57
N GLY A 58 4.69 14.58 -7.40
CA GLY A 58 4.82 15.55 -8.49
C GLY A 58 5.66 15.04 -9.67
N TRP A 59 6.79 14.38 -9.40
CA TRP A 59 7.67 13.83 -10.45
C TRP A 59 6.97 12.78 -11.30
N TYR A 60 6.13 11.95 -10.68
CA TYR A 60 5.34 10.94 -11.38
C TYR A 60 4.19 11.60 -12.18
N ASN A 61 3.46 12.52 -11.56
CA ASN A 61 2.28 13.16 -12.17
C ASN A 61 2.63 14.02 -13.39
N GLU A 62 3.82 14.65 -13.41
CA GLU A 62 4.32 15.43 -14.55
C GLU A 62 4.52 14.58 -15.83
N LEU A 63 4.80 13.28 -15.67
CA LEU A 63 5.05 12.35 -16.77
C LEU A 63 3.81 11.57 -17.21
N CYS A 64 2.74 11.60 -16.41
CA CYS A 64 1.55 10.79 -16.62
C CYS A 64 0.39 11.57 -17.24
N SER A 65 -0.40 10.88 -18.08
CA SER A 65 -1.68 11.45 -18.55
C SER A 65 -2.62 11.73 -17.36
N PRO A 66 -3.55 12.70 -17.45
CA PRO A 66 -4.42 13.08 -16.33
C PRO A 66 -5.20 11.92 -15.69
N ARG A 67 -5.50 10.85 -16.45
CA ARG A 67 -6.21 9.66 -15.96
C ARG A 67 -5.35 8.73 -15.09
N LEU A 68 -4.03 8.87 -15.15
CA LEU A 68 -3.06 8.04 -14.42
C LEU A 68 -2.39 8.81 -13.28
N GLN A 69 -2.70 10.10 -13.13
CA GLN A 69 -2.20 10.90 -12.04
C GLN A 69 -2.76 10.40 -10.70
N LEU A 70 -1.93 10.48 -9.66
CA LEU A 70 -2.30 10.15 -8.29
C LEU A 70 -3.12 11.32 -7.71
N SER A 71 -4.36 11.44 -8.15
CA SER A 71 -5.27 12.51 -7.73
C SER A 71 -5.57 12.43 -6.24
N GLY A 72 -5.45 13.54 -5.52
CA GLY A 72 -5.67 13.60 -4.07
C GLY A 72 -4.38 13.61 -3.24
N CYS A 73 -3.22 13.33 -3.85
CA CYS A 73 -1.91 13.45 -3.22
C CYS A 73 -1.23 14.79 -3.61
N PRO A 74 -0.73 15.59 -2.66
CA PRO A 74 0.07 16.78 -2.95
C PRO A 74 1.33 16.46 -3.77
N SER A 75 1.82 17.42 -4.57
CA SER A 75 3.00 17.22 -5.43
C SER A 75 4.29 16.97 -4.65
N ASP A 76 4.37 17.51 -3.44
CA ASP A 76 5.49 17.38 -2.49
C ASP A 76 5.35 16.17 -1.55
N GLN A 77 4.30 15.35 -1.71
CA GLN A 77 4.14 14.12 -0.95
C GLN A 77 5.21 13.10 -1.33
N LEU A 78 5.87 12.53 -0.32
CA LEU A 78 6.80 11.42 -0.46
C LEU A 78 6.04 10.13 -0.80
N ALA A 79 6.51 9.43 -1.83
CA ALA A 79 6.07 8.09 -2.18
C ALA A 79 7.27 7.14 -2.25
N LEU A 80 7.02 5.85 -2.00
CA LEU A 80 8.03 4.79 -2.10
C LEU A 80 7.69 3.88 -3.29
N CYS A 81 8.63 3.74 -4.21
CA CYS A 81 8.59 2.72 -5.25
C CYS A 81 9.28 1.46 -4.73
N ILE A 82 8.53 0.36 -4.66
CA ILE A 82 9.03 -0.94 -4.22
C ILE A 82 9.12 -1.86 -5.44
N ILE A 83 10.31 -2.39 -5.72
CA ILE A 83 10.58 -3.22 -6.89
C ILE A 83 11.04 -4.60 -6.41
N SER A 84 10.48 -5.67 -6.98
CA SER A 84 11.00 -7.01 -6.77
C SER A 84 12.24 -7.24 -7.63
N THR A 85 13.31 -7.70 -6.98
CA THR A 85 14.49 -8.26 -7.65
C THR A 85 14.25 -9.74 -7.98
N PRO A 86 15.08 -10.37 -8.84
CA PRO A 86 14.97 -11.82 -9.08
C PRO A 86 15.00 -12.65 -7.79
N ASP A 87 15.81 -12.26 -6.80
CA ASP A 87 15.91 -12.94 -5.49
C ASP A 87 14.57 -13.02 -4.73
N MET A 88 13.57 -12.19 -5.07
CA MET A 88 12.25 -12.22 -4.44
C MET A 88 11.55 -13.57 -4.64
N PHE A 89 11.82 -14.23 -5.76
CA PHE A 89 11.23 -15.54 -6.04
C PHE A 89 11.68 -16.57 -5.01
N GLU A 90 12.99 -16.72 -4.80
CA GLU A 90 13.53 -17.71 -3.86
C GLU A 90 13.39 -17.28 -2.41
N ARG A 91 13.51 -15.99 -2.10
CA ARG A 91 13.58 -15.50 -0.72
C ARG A 91 12.24 -15.08 -0.12
N ASN A 92 11.23 -14.79 -0.93
CA ASN A 92 9.89 -14.42 -0.46
C ASN A 92 8.82 -15.41 -0.95
N PHE A 93 8.75 -15.63 -2.26
CA PHE A 93 7.64 -16.38 -2.84
C PHE A 93 7.69 -17.88 -2.51
N LEU A 94 8.82 -18.56 -2.70
CA LEU A 94 8.93 -20.00 -2.39
C LEU A 94 8.64 -20.32 -0.90
N PRO A 95 9.22 -19.59 0.09
CA PRO A 95 8.85 -19.78 1.50
C PRO A 95 7.36 -19.63 1.75
N HIS A 96 6.71 -18.61 1.16
CA HIS A 96 5.28 -18.39 1.30
C HIS A 96 4.45 -19.57 0.78
N ILE A 97 4.83 -20.14 -0.37
CA ILE A 97 4.16 -21.33 -0.94
C ILE A 97 4.33 -22.54 -0.02
N PHE A 98 5.53 -22.78 0.50
CA PHE A 98 5.79 -23.93 1.37
C PHE A 98 5.07 -23.82 2.72
N GLU A 99 5.02 -22.63 3.32
CA GLU A 99 4.24 -22.38 4.53
C GLU A 99 2.74 -22.61 4.28
N SER A 100 2.22 -22.10 3.16
CA SER A 100 0.81 -22.28 2.78
C SER A 100 0.43 -23.74 2.55
N LEU A 101 1.32 -24.53 1.94
CA LEU A 101 1.14 -25.97 1.74
C LEU A 101 1.34 -26.79 3.01
N SER A 102 2.01 -26.23 4.03
CA SER A 102 2.16 -26.88 5.33
C SER A 102 0.92 -26.70 6.21
N SER A 103 0.14 -25.64 5.98
CA SER A 103 -1.07 -25.31 6.75
C SER A 103 -2.38 -25.80 6.11
N ALA A 104 -2.33 -26.31 4.87
CA ALA A 104 -3.52 -26.75 4.12
C ALA A 104 -3.21 -27.85 3.10
N PRO A 105 -4.20 -28.66 2.67
CA PRO A 105 -3.98 -29.77 1.74
C PRO A 105 -3.56 -29.33 0.33
N ASN A 106 -3.84 -28.09 -0.04
CA ASN A 106 -3.41 -27.47 -1.30
C ASN A 106 -3.45 -25.94 -1.16
N LEU A 107 -2.87 -25.23 -2.14
CA LEU A 107 -2.80 -23.77 -2.14
C LEU A 107 -4.20 -23.13 -2.13
N THR A 108 -5.15 -23.67 -2.89
CA THR A 108 -6.53 -23.15 -2.91
C THR A 108 -7.14 -23.15 -1.51
N ALA A 109 -7.05 -24.27 -0.80
CA ALA A 109 -7.56 -24.42 0.55
C ALA A 109 -6.79 -23.60 1.60
N ALA A 110 -5.48 -23.36 1.40
CA ALA A 110 -4.71 -22.45 2.26
C ALA A 110 -5.24 -21.02 2.16
N TYR A 111 -5.59 -20.62 0.94
CA TYR A 111 -5.93 -19.24 0.64
C TYR A 111 -7.40 -18.88 0.84
N GLU A 112 -8.31 -19.86 0.80
CA GLU A 112 -9.72 -19.69 1.19
C GLU A 112 -9.90 -19.36 2.69
N GLN A 113 -8.89 -19.62 3.53
CA GLN A 113 -8.95 -19.36 4.98
C GLN A 113 -8.81 -17.88 5.34
N PHE A 114 -8.39 -17.03 4.41
CA PHE A 114 -8.09 -15.62 4.65
C PHE A 114 -9.09 -14.72 3.94
N ASP A 115 -9.59 -13.69 4.63
CA ASP A 115 -10.45 -12.65 4.06
C ASP A 115 -9.58 -11.59 3.37
N TRP A 116 -9.47 -11.68 2.04
CA TRP A 116 -8.57 -10.85 1.24
C TRP A 116 -9.26 -9.60 0.68
N PRO A 117 -8.51 -8.49 0.47
CA PRO A 117 -9.04 -7.35 -0.27
C PRO A 117 -9.52 -7.79 -1.66
N LYS A 118 -10.75 -7.43 -2.00
CA LYS A 118 -11.43 -7.86 -3.25
C LYS A 118 -10.73 -7.44 -4.54
N GLN A 119 -9.75 -6.52 -4.44
CA GLN A 119 -8.95 -6.04 -5.56
C GLN A 119 -7.87 -7.03 -6.02
N PHE A 120 -7.49 -7.99 -5.18
CA PHE A 120 -6.53 -9.03 -5.56
C PHE A 120 -7.26 -10.28 -6.04
N SER A 121 -6.78 -10.85 -7.15
CA SER A 121 -7.25 -12.15 -7.63
C SER A 121 -7.01 -13.21 -6.56
N PRO A 122 -8.02 -14.01 -6.17
CA PRO A 122 -7.83 -15.08 -5.22
C PRO A 122 -6.95 -16.23 -5.73
N GLN A 123 -6.44 -16.14 -6.96
CA GLN A 123 -5.63 -17.17 -7.59
C GLN A 123 -4.20 -16.70 -7.90
N ASP A 124 -3.85 -15.44 -7.66
CA ASP A 124 -2.47 -14.97 -7.86
C ASP A 124 -1.65 -15.10 -6.58
N HIS A 125 -0.89 -16.18 -6.48
CA HIS A 125 -0.07 -16.47 -5.31
C HIS A 125 1.15 -15.54 -5.21
N LEU A 126 1.61 -15.00 -6.34
CA LEU A 126 2.76 -14.10 -6.37
C LEU A 126 2.36 -12.76 -5.78
N ASP A 127 1.28 -12.17 -6.29
CA ASP A 127 0.73 -10.90 -5.80
C ASP A 127 0.43 -10.95 -4.31
N ARG A 128 -0.08 -12.09 -3.81
CA ARG A 128 -0.31 -12.30 -2.38
C ARG A 128 0.95 -12.31 -1.55
N SER A 129 1.99 -13.03 -2.00
CA SER A 129 3.26 -13.08 -1.29
C SER A 129 3.90 -11.69 -1.19
N VAL A 130 3.72 -10.86 -2.22
CA VAL A 130 4.18 -9.47 -2.24
C VAL A 130 3.32 -8.62 -1.30
N TYR A 131 1.99 -8.69 -1.41
CA TYR A 131 1.06 -7.93 -0.58
C TYR A 131 1.25 -8.20 0.91
N LEU A 132 1.36 -9.46 1.32
CA LEU A 132 1.60 -9.83 2.73
C LEU A 132 2.92 -9.25 3.23
N ARG A 133 3.98 -9.36 2.43
CA ARG A 133 5.32 -8.88 2.80
C ARG A 133 5.34 -7.37 2.98
N ILE A 134 4.76 -6.63 2.01
CA ILE A 134 4.68 -5.17 2.07
C ILE A 134 3.79 -4.73 3.24
N THR A 135 2.62 -5.36 3.42
CA THR A 135 1.70 -5.04 4.52
C THR A 135 2.36 -5.25 5.89
N HIS A 136 3.10 -6.34 6.04
CA HIS A 136 3.87 -6.59 7.25
C HIS A 136 4.93 -5.49 7.49
N ALA A 137 5.69 -5.11 6.45
CA ALA A 137 6.68 -4.05 6.58
C ALA A 137 6.05 -2.70 6.95
N VAL A 138 4.91 -2.34 6.36
CA VAL A 138 4.17 -1.11 6.69
C VAL A 138 3.67 -1.12 8.14
N ARG A 139 3.14 -2.26 8.62
CA ARG A 139 2.72 -2.40 10.03
C ARG A 139 3.90 -2.22 10.98
N VAL A 140 4.98 -2.97 10.79
CA VAL A 140 6.18 -2.89 11.63
C VAL A 140 6.78 -1.49 11.61
N PHE A 141 6.81 -0.83 10.44
CA PHE A 141 7.26 0.54 10.33
C PHE A 141 6.36 1.51 11.09
N SER A 142 5.04 1.35 11.00
CA SER A 142 4.07 2.19 11.70
C SER A 142 4.20 2.05 13.23
N ASP A 143 4.36 0.82 13.73
CA ASP A 143 4.56 0.56 15.15
C ASP A 143 5.85 1.24 15.66
N ARG A 144 6.93 1.26 14.86
CA ARG A 144 8.17 1.98 15.18
C ARG A 144 8.02 3.50 15.16
N LEU A 145 7.12 4.04 14.35
CA LEU A 145 6.81 5.46 14.31
C LEU A 145 5.95 5.90 15.50
N ASP A 146 5.03 5.06 15.96
CA ASP A 146 4.23 5.33 17.16
C ASP A 146 5.10 5.40 18.44
N GLU A 147 6.24 4.71 18.46
CA GLU A 147 7.26 4.85 19.51
C GLU A 147 8.10 6.14 19.37
N CYS A 148 8.11 6.75 18.18
CA CYS A 148 8.81 8.00 17.87
C CYS A 148 7.82 9.18 17.83
N HIS A 149 7.54 9.79 18.99
CA HIS A 149 6.60 10.92 19.18
C HIS A 149 6.75 12.13 18.22
N HIS A 150 7.82 12.21 17.43
CA HIS A 150 8.07 13.27 16.44
C HIS A 150 7.38 13.05 15.08
N LEU A 151 7.01 11.83 14.71
CA LEU A 151 6.51 11.49 13.37
C LEU A 151 5.03 11.07 13.34
N GLN A 152 4.33 11.23 14.46
CA GLN A 152 2.95 10.79 14.66
C GLN A 152 1.94 11.47 13.70
N GLY A 153 2.28 12.64 13.15
CA GLY A 153 1.48 13.34 12.13
C GLY A 153 1.50 12.71 10.73
N ILE A 154 2.45 11.81 10.44
CA ILE A 154 2.57 11.14 9.11
C ILE A 154 1.63 9.93 9.00
N ILE A 155 1.19 9.38 10.14
CA ILE A 155 0.45 8.11 10.23
C ILE A 155 -0.99 8.20 9.69
N GLU A 156 -1.59 9.39 9.66
CA GLU A 156 -3.00 9.52 9.23
C GLU A 156 -3.22 9.39 7.72
N GLN A 157 -2.20 9.57 6.88
CA GLN A 157 -2.38 9.49 5.41
C GLN A 157 -2.19 8.07 4.83
N ILE A 158 -1.58 7.14 5.56
CA ILE A 158 -1.33 5.76 5.08
C ILE A 158 -2.58 4.87 5.25
N LYS A 159 -3.54 5.28 6.10
CA LYS A 159 -4.74 4.48 6.41
C LYS A 159 -5.93 4.68 5.46
N GLU A 160 -5.87 5.64 4.54
CA GLU A 160 -7.01 6.00 3.66
C GLU A 160 -6.80 5.75 2.16
N CYS A 161 -5.77 5.00 1.74
CA CYS A 161 -5.60 4.54 0.35
C CYS A 161 -5.95 3.06 0.17
#